data_AF-A0A7Y6A928-F1
#
_entry.id   AF-A0A7Y6A928-F1
#
_cell.length_a   1.000
_cell.length_b   1.000
_cell.length_c   1.000
_cell.angle_alpha   90.00
_cell.angle_beta   90.00
_cell.angle_gamma   90.00
#
_symmetry.space_group_name_H-M   'P 1'
#
loop_
_entity.id
_entity.type
_entity.pdbx_description
1 polymer ?
#
loop_
_entity_poly.entity_id
_entity_poly.type
_entity_poly.pdbx_seq_one_letter_code
_entity_poly.pdbx_strand_id
1 'polypeptide(L)'
;SAAPYAAACAAVAGLAHRHPADPGVVAALLLNHVRLTRGQAVYFAAGLPHSYLRGVFIEVLANSDNVLRCGLTDKHIDIPELLRVLEFRAGPVDVLDPVEAPDGELVYPTPVPDFRLSRFELDGDPDRILHTRAPQILLCTDGAVRLNGELDLLRGQSVYLPAGDPPVSVRGTATLFRATVPAAP
;
A
#
# COMPACT_ATOMS: atom_id res chain seq x y z
N SER A 1 28.41 15.37 -10.23
CA SER A 1 27.92 14.59 -9.08
C SER A 1 26.68 15.28 -8.56
N ALA A 2 25.52 14.62 -8.52
CA ALA A 2 24.31 15.21 -7.92
C ALA A 2 24.42 15.16 -6.39
N ALA A 3 24.08 16.24 -5.70
CA ALA A 3 24.14 16.29 -4.24
C ALA A 3 23.25 15.19 -3.61
N PRO A 4 23.69 14.50 -2.54
CA PRO A 4 23.03 13.31 -2.01
C PRO A 4 21.57 13.52 -1.56
N TYR A 5 21.18 14.77 -1.29
CA TYR A 5 19.83 15.14 -0.84
C TYR A 5 19.02 15.94 -1.87
N ALA A 6 19.51 16.10 -3.10
CA ALA A 6 18.87 16.97 -4.11
C ALA A 6 17.38 16.63 -4.32
N ALA A 7 17.04 15.34 -4.35
CA ALA A 7 15.66 14.88 -4.53
C ALA A 7 14.77 15.20 -3.31
N ALA A 8 15.30 15.06 -2.09
CA ALA A 8 14.58 15.38 -0.86
C ALA A 8 14.37 16.88 -0.72
N CYS A 9 15.40 17.69 -0.97
CA CYS A 9 15.30 19.16 -0.97
C CYS A 9 14.27 19.64 -2.00
N ALA A 10 14.25 19.07 -3.20
CA ALA A 10 13.25 19.41 -4.21
C ALA A 10 11.82 19.05 -3.76
N ALA A 11 11.65 17.90 -3.10
CA ALA A 11 10.34 17.50 -2.55
C ALA A 11 9.87 18.49 -1.47
N VAL A 12 10.74 18.88 -0.54
CA VAL A 12 10.41 19.84 0.52
C VAL A 12 10.16 21.25 -0.03
N ALA A 13 10.92 21.69 -1.04
CA ALA A 13 10.64 22.95 -1.72
C ALA A 13 9.24 22.94 -2.38
N GLY A 14 8.85 21.81 -2.98
CA GLY A 14 7.51 21.61 -3.51
C GLY A 14 6.42 21.57 -2.41
N LEU A 15 6.75 21.14 -1.19
CA LEU A 15 5.85 21.26 -0.04
C LEU A 15 5.71 22.71 0.41
N ALA A 16 6.81 23.44 0.54
CA ALA A 16 6.82 24.86 0.93
C ALA A 16 5.98 25.73 -0.01
N HIS A 17 5.98 25.42 -1.32
CA HIS A 17 5.15 26.13 -2.29
C HIS A 17 3.65 25.83 -2.13
N ARG A 18 3.28 24.57 -1.80
CA ARG A 18 1.88 24.15 -1.65
C ARG A 18 1.29 24.48 -0.28
N HIS A 19 2.14 24.51 0.75
CA HIS A 19 1.79 24.77 2.14
C HIS A 19 2.65 25.91 2.68
N PRO A 20 2.45 27.15 2.17
CA PRO A 20 3.25 28.29 2.59
C PRO A 20 3.07 28.55 4.09
N ALA A 21 4.19 28.75 4.79
CA ALA A 21 4.25 28.98 6.25
C ALA A 21 3.76 27.82 7.15
N ASP A 22 3.52 26.62 6.60
CA ASP A 22 3.14 25.45 7.40
C ASP A 22 4.38 24.88 8.14
N PRO A 23 4.34 24.74 9.49
CA PRO A 23 5.47 24.20 10.26
C PRO A 23 5.81 22.75 9.91
N GLY A 24 4.87 22.00 9.34
CA GLY A 24 5.07 20.65 8.82
C GLY A 24 6.07 20.58 7.68
N VAL A 25 6.33 21.67 6.97
CA VAL A 25 7.41 21.75 5.96
C VAL A 25 8.77 21.60 6.62
N VAL A 26 8.96 22.18 7.82
CA VAL A 26 10.19 22.01 8.61
C VAL A 26 10.26 20.59 9.17
N ALA A 27 9.15 20.05 9.68
CA ALA A 27 9.10 18.67 10.16
C ALA A 27 9.45 17.66 9.03
N ALA A 28 9.04 17.93 7.78
CA ALA A 28 9.34 17.08 6.64
C ALA A 28 10.86 16.99 6.33
N LEU A 29 11.68 17.98 6.75
CA LEU A 29 13.14 17.89 6.63
C LEU A 29 13.74 16.83 7.56
N LEU A 30 13.01 16.42 8.60
CA LEU A 30 13.43 15.40 9.57
C LEU A 30 13.00 13.99 9.15
N LEU A 31 12.15 13.86 8.11
CA LEU A 31 11.61 12.60 7.66
C LEU A 31 12.41 12.04 6.47
N ASN A 32 12.39 10.72 6.34
CA ASN A 32 12.97 10.04 5.19
C ASN A 32 12.16 10.36 3.93
N HIS A 33 12.82 10.88 2.89
CA HIS A 33 12.23 11.00 1.56
C HIS A 33 12.46 9.70 0.78
N VAL A 34 11.41 8.87 0.73
CA VAL A 34 11.41 7.56 0.08
C VAL A 34 10.77 7.63 -1.29
N ARG A 35 11.37 6.95 -2.27
CA ARG A 35 10.80 6.76 -3.61
C ARG A 35 10.65 5.28 -3.89
N LEU A 36 9.41 4.86 -4.11
CA LEU A 36 9.09 3.49 -4.48
C LEU A 36 9.08 3.35 -6.01
N THR A 37 9.64 2.26 -6.49
CA THR A 37 9.44 1.81 -7.87
C THR A 37 8.22 0.89 -7.94
N ARG A 38 7.72 0.65 -9.15
CA ARG A 38 6.53 -0.19 -9.34
C ARG A 38 6.78 -1.57 -8.73
N GLY A 39 5.90 -1.94 -7.81
CA GLY A 39 5.90 -3.24 -7.16
C GLY A 39 6.64 -3.31 -5.84
N GLN A 40 7.32 -2.23 -5.43
CA GLN A 40 7.80 -2.07 -4.07
C GLN A 40 6.68 -1.57 -3.15
N ALA A 41 6.81 -1.86 -1.86
CA ALA A 41 5.88 -1.40 -0.82
C ALA A 41 6.63 -0.86 0.40
N VAL A 42 5.90 -0.20 1.29
CA VAL A 42 6.35 0.18 2.64
C VAL A 42 5.21 -0.14 3.60
N TYR A 43 5.56 -0.69 4.76
CA TYR A 43 4.64 -0.84 5.87
C TYR A 43 4.83 0.30 6.87
N PHE A 44 3.74 0.94 7.28
CA PHE A 44 3.75 1.98 8.31
C PHE A 44 3.13 1.45 9.60
N ALA A 45 3.95 1.32 10.64
CA ALA A 45 3.46 1.06 11.99
C ALA A 45 2.74 2.30 12.57
N ALA A 46 1.92 2.07 13.60
CA ALA A 46 1.34 3.16 14.37
C ALA A 46 2.42 4.08 14.97
N GLY A 47 2.12 5.36 15.13
CA GLY A 47 3.05 6.33 15.72
C GLY A 47 4.16 6.84 14.79
N LEU A 48 4.23 6.36 13.53
CA LEU A 48 5.19 6.86 12.54
C LEU A 48 4.59 7.96 11.65
N PRO A 49 5.13 9.19 11.68
CA PRO A 49 4.66 10.27 10.83
C PRO A 49 5.07 10.02 9.38
N HIS A 50 4.11 10.09 8.46
CA HIS A 50 4.34 9.90 7.04
C HIS A 50 3.40 10.76 6.20
N SER A 51 3.77 10.99 4.94
CA SER A 51 2.96 11.73 3.98
C SER A 51 3.23 11.24 2.56
N TYR A 52 2.16 11.01 1.80
CA TYR A 52 2.25 10.66 0.40
C TYR A 52 2.36 11.92 -0.46
N LEU A 53 3.50 12.09 -1.14
CA LEU A 53 3.78 13.33 -1.84
C LEU A 53 3.28 13.34 -3.30
N ARG A 54 3.46 12.22 -4.02
CA ARG A 54 3.11 12.06 -5.44
C ARG A 54 3.18 10.58 -5.83
N GLY A 55 2.24 10.15 -6.69
CA GLY A 55 2.27 8.83 -7.33
C GLY A 55 0.89 8.18 -7.35
N VAL A 56 0.86 6.91 -7.77
CA VAL A 56 -0.30 6.02 -7.66
C VAL A 56 0.20 4.74 -7.01
N PHE A 57 -0.49 4.30 -5.96
CA PHE A 57 -0.17 3.11 -5.20
C PHE A 57 -1.45 2.46 -4.72
N ILE A 58 -1.35 1.21 -4.27
CA ILE A 58 -2.41 0.53 -3.54
C ILE A 58 -2.14 0.72 -2.07
N GLU A 59 -3.18 1.09 -1.34
CA GLU A 59 -3.16 1.25 0.10
C GLU A 59 -4.12 0.24 0.73
N VAL A 60 -3.65 -0.46 1.76
CA VAL A 60 -4.47 -1.32 2.60
C VAL A 60 -4.21 -0.93 4.04
N LEU A 61 -5.29 -0.67 4.78
CA LEU A 61 -5.27 -0.23 6.16
C LEU A 61 -6.13 -1.17 6.99
N ALA A 62 -5.83 -1.27 8.29
CA ALA A 62 -6.81 -1.75 9.25
C ALA A 62 -8.05 -0.83 9.22
N ASN A 63 -9.19 -1.33 9.68
CA ASN A 63 -10.42 -0.55 9.73
C ASN A 63 -10.36 0.52 10.84
N SER A 64 -9.70 1.63 10.55
CA SER A 64 -9.56 2.78 11.42
C SER A 64 -9.45 4.05 10.59
N ASP A 65 -10.16 5.09 11.04
CA ASP A 65 -10.09 6.45 10.53
C ASP A 65 -9.33 7.39 11.48
N ASN A 66 -8.64 6.84 12.49
CA ASN A 66 -7.86 7.60 13.44
C ASN A 66 -6.63 8.22 12.76
N VAL A 67 -6.70 9.52 12.50
CA VAL A 67 -5.62 10.28 11.89
C VAL A 67 -5.25 11.47 12.78
N LEU A 68 -4.05 11.42 13.35
CA LEU A 68 -3.39 12.58 13.93
C LEU A 68 -2.52 13.24 12.87
N ARG A 69 -2.74 14.53 12.66
CA ARG A 69 -2.03 15.30 11.64
C ARG A 69 -0.76 15.88 12.23
N CYS A 70 0.31 15.93 11.44
CA CYS A 70 1.61 16.50 11.85
C CYS A 70 2.04 17.71 11.01
N GLY A 71 1.09 18.33 10.28
CA GLY A 71 1.32 19.46 9.38
C GLY A 71 0.87 19.17 7.95
N LEU A 72 1.26 20.05 7.02
CA LEU A 72 0.88 20.02 5.60
C LEU A 72 -0.65 20.04 5.41
N THR A 73 -1.35 20.82 6.24
CA THR A 73 -2.80 20.80 6.32
C THR A 73 -3.36 22.05 6.98
N ASP A 74 -4.50 22.52 6.46
CA ASP A 74 -5.27 23.61 7.08
C ASP A 74 -6.24 23.12 8.18
N LYS A 75 -6.26 21.80 8.44
CA LYS A 75 -7.12 21.18 9.46
C LYS A 75 -6.48 21.26 10.85
N HIS A 76 -7.29 21.02 11.88
CA HIS A 76 -6.84 20.99 13.27
C HIS A 76 -5.70 19.96 13.48
N ILE A 77 -4.71 20.39 14.27
CA ILE A 77 -3.55 19.60 14.72
C ILE A 77 -3.59 19.59 16.25
N ASP A 78 -3.80 18.42 16.83
CA ASP A 78 -3.69 18.21 18.28
C ASP A 78 -2.22 17.92 18.63
N ILE A 79 -1.47 18.97 18.93
CA ILE A 79 -0.02 18.89 19.21
C ILE A 79 0.26 18.06 20.47
N PRO A 80 -0.40 18.28 21.62
CA PRO A 80 -0.18 17.47 22.81
C PRO A 80 -0.38 15.97 22.57
N GLU A 81 -1.47 15.60 21.88
CA GLU A 81 -1.75 14.20 21.59
C GLU A 81 -0.76 13.61 20.59
N LEU A 82 -0.40 14.37 19.55
CA LEU A 82 0.62 13.97 18.58
C LEU A 82 1.94 13.63 19.28
N LEU A 83 2.43 14.50 20.16
CA LEU A 83 3.68 14.27 20.90
C LEU A 83 3.59 13.08 21.87
N ARG A 84 2.39 12.72 22.32
CA ARG A 84 2.17 11.57 23.21
C ARG A 84 2.27 10.23 22.48
N VAL A 85 1.84 10.16 21.22
CA VAL A 85 1.75 8.90 20.47
C VAL A 85 2.88 8.68 19.46
N LEU A 86 3.60 9.73 19.08
CA LEU A 86 4.68 9.63 18.11
C LEU A 86 5.83 8.77 18.66
N GLU A 87 6.35 7.89 17.80
CA GLU A 87 7.59 7.18 18.05
C GLU A 87 8.78 7.96 17.49
N PHE A 88 9.56 8.60 18.37
CA PHE A 88 10.75 9.36 17.98
C PHE A 88 11.97 8.45 17.79
N ARG A 89 11.93 7.64 16.72
CA ARG A 89 13.05 6.77 16.34
C ARG A 89 13.58 7.13 14.96
N ALA A 90 14.86 7.47 14.89
CA ALA A 90 15.57 7.63 13.63
C ALA A 90 15.97 6.25 13.08
N GLY A 91 15.86 6.10 11.76
CA GLY A 91 16.27 4.88 11.07
C GLY A 91 15.93 4.93 9.59
N PRO A 92 16.49 4.01 8.78
CA PRO A 92 16.05 3.83 7.41
C PRO A 92 14.59 3.38 7.37
N VAL A 93 13.92 3.62 6.24
CA VAL A 93 12.62 3.02 5.94
C VAL A 93 12.87 1.74 5.17
N ASP A 94 12.30 0.65 5.67
CA ASP A 94 12.36 -0.64 4.99
C ASP A 94 11.44 -0.64 3.77
N VAL A 95 12.05 -0.60 2.59
CA VAL A 95 11.34 -0.79 1.32
C VAL A 95 11.22 -2.29 1.08
N LEU A 96 9.98 -2.76 0.95
CA LEU A 96 9.64 -4.16 0.83
C LEU A 96 9.51 -4.55 -0.65
N ASP A 97 10.25 -5.57 -1.04
CA ASP A 97 9.94 -6.37 -2.22
C ASP A 97 9.00 -7.52 -1.81
N PRO A 98 8.07 -7.94 -2.69
CA PRO A 98 7.20 -9.06 -2.36
C PRO A 98 8.01 -10.37 -2.33
N VAL A 99 7.59 -11.29 -1.46
CA VAL A 99 8.13 -12.63 -1.35
C VAL A 99 7.26 -13.58 -2.18
N GLU A 100 7.88 -14.32 -3.10
CA GLU A 100 7.18 -15.31 -3.91
C GLU A 100 6.85 -16.56 -3.08
N ALA A 101 5.57 -16.91 -3.02
CA ALA A 101 5.08 -18.13 -2.41
C ALA A 101 5.21 -19.33 -3.38
N PRO A 102 5.15 -20.58 -2.89
CA PRO A 102 5.31 -21.78 -3.75
C PRO A 102 4.31 -21.89 -4.90
N ASP A 103 3.16 -21.23 -4.80
CA ASP A 103 2.16 -21.17 -5.85
C ASP A 103 2.40 -20.01 -6.84
N GLY A 104 3.45 -19.21 -6.70
CA GLY A 104 3.74 -18.04 -7.54
C GLY A 104 2.99 -16.78 -7.14
N GLU A 105 2.34 -16.77 -5.96
CA GLU A 105 1.79 -15.54 -5.39
C GLU A 105 2.91 -14.64 -4.84
N LEU A 106 2.91 -13.36 -5.21
CA LEU A 106 3.85 -12.37 -4.70
C LEU A 106 3.25 -11.69 -3.47
N VAL A 107 3.73 -12.04 -2.28
CA VAL A 107 3.18 -11.63 -0.99
C VAL A 107 3.95 -10.45 -0.41
N TYR A 108 3.24 -9.41 0.05
CA TYR A 108 3.84 -8.31 0.79
C TYR A 108 3.81 -8.61 2.29
N PRO A 109 4.95 -8.86 2.95
CA PRO A 109 4.97 -9.23 4.36
C PRO A 109 4.56 -8.05 5.24
N THR A 110 3.57 -8.25 6.11
CA THR A 110 3.10 -7.24 7.07
C THR A 110 2.93 -7.86 8.45
N PRO A 111 3.41 -7.22 9.53
CA PRO A 111 3.39 -7.79 10.89
C PRO A 111 2.04 -7.53 11.60
N VAL A 112 0.91 -7.64 10.88
CA VAL A 112 -0.42 -7.38 11.41
C VAL A 112 -1.41 -8.47 11.01
N PRO A 113 -2.36 -8.82 11.88
CA PRO A 113 -3.40 -9.80 11.58
C PRO A 113 -4.57 -9.22 10.77
N ASP A 114 -4.66 -7.89 10.65
CA ASP A 114 -5.82 -7.19 10.09
C ASP A 114 -5.99 -7.40 8.58
N PHE A 115 -4.89 -7.59 7.86
CA PHE A 115 -4.91 -7.76 6.41
C PHE A 115 -3.65 -8.47 5.91
N ARG A 116 -3.74 -8.94 4.67
CA ARG A 116 -2.66 -9.48 3.85
C ARG A 116 -2.81 -8.93 2.45
N LEU A 117 -1.75 -8.35 1.92
CA LEU A 117 -1.66 -7.86 0.55
C LEU A 117 -0.74 -8.76 -0.27
N SER A 118 -1.14 -9.00 -1.51
CA SER A 118 -0.43 -9.87 -2.44
C SER A 118 -0.78 -9.48 -3.88
N ARG A 119 -0.01 -9.95 -4.85
CA ARG A 119 -0.39 -9.90 -6.26
C ARG A 119 -0.05 -11.17 -7.01
N PHE A 120 -0.71 -11.33 -8.14
CA PHE A 120 -0.39 -12.30 -9.17
C PHE A 120 0.01 -11.55 -10.45
N GLU A 121 1.07 -12.02 -11.08
CA GLU A 121 1.37 -11.70 -12.48
C GLU A 121 0.88 -12.88 -13.31
N LEU A 122 -0.17 -12.68 -14.09
CA LEU A 122 -0.80 -13.71 -14.90
C LEU A 122 -0.43 -13.48 -16.36
N ASP A 123 0.00 -14.54 -17.05
CA ASP A 123 0.35 -14.55 -18.47
C ASP A 123 -0.72 -15.22 -19.34
N GLY A 124 -1.64 -15.97 -18.74
CA GLY A 124 -2.81 -16.58 -19.38
C GLY A 124 -2.88 -18.10 -19.29
N ASP A 125 -1.82 -18.77 -18.81
CA ASP A 125 -1.74 -20.23 -18.66
C ASP A 125 -0.73 -20.65 -17.57
N PRO A 126 -1.05 -21.54 -16.61
CA PRO A 126 -2.35 -22.14 -16.36
C PRO A 126 -3.35 -21.19 -15.68
N ASP A 127 -4.62 -21.57 -15.73
CA ASP A 127 -5.65 -20.93 -14.93
C ASP A 127 -5.26 -20.92 -13.44
N ARG A 128 -5.40 -19.76 -12.81
CA ARG A 128 -5.15 -19.60 -11.38
C ARG A 128 -6.39 -20.00 -10.60
N ILE A 129 -6.26 -20.93 -9.66
CA ILE A 129 -7.34 -21.28 -8.72
C ILE A 129 -7.16 -20.51 -7.43
N LEU A 130 -8.15 -19.69 -7.07
CA LEU A 130 -8.20 -18.95 -5.82
C LEU A 130 -9.12 -19.65 -4.82
N HIS A 131 -8.56 -20.07 -3.69
CA HIS A 131 -9.34 -20.59 -2.58
C HIS A 131 -9.91 -19.45 -1.73
N THR A 132 -11.16 -19.59 -1.35
CA THR A 132 -12.03 -18.63 -0.63
C THR A 132 -12.13 -18.97 0.86
N ARG A 133 -11.01 -19.32 1.50
CA ARG A 133 -10.99 -19.60 2.95
C ARG A 133 -11.21 -18.36 3.82
N ALA A 134 -10.97 -17.19 3.24
CA ALA A 134 -11.12 -15.87 3.84
C ALA A 134 -11.78 -14.94 2.81
N PRO A 135 -12.41 -13.84 3.25
CA PRO A 135 -12.95 -12.83 2.34
C PRO A 135 -11.80 -12.17 1.57
N GLN A 136 -11.98 -11.98 0.27
CA GLN A 136 -10.96 -11.43 -0.61
C GLN A 136 -11.52 -10.31 -1.47
N ILE A 137 -10.72 -9.27 -1.69
CA ILE A 137 -10.95 -8.28 -2.73
C ILE A 137 -9.85 -8.46 -3.77
N LEU A 138 -10.25 -8.64 -5.02
CA LEU A 138 -9.35 -8.66 -6.17
C LEU A 138 -9.44 -7.31 -6.89
N LEU A 139 -8.30 -6.76 -7.29
CA LEU A 139 -8.19 -5.53 -8.06
C LEU A 139 -7.30 -5.76 -9.28
N CYS A 140 -7.86 -5.63 -10.49
CA CYS A 140 -7.09 -5.70 -11.72
C CYS A 140 -6.44 -4.34 -11.98
N THR A 141 -5.11 -4.28 -12.01
CA THR A 141 -4.36 -3.02 -12.23
C THR A 141 -3.75 -2.90 -13.61
N ASP A 142 -3.64 -4.02 -14.32
CA ASP A 142 -3.19 -4.10 -15.69
C ASP A 142 -3.80 -5.33 -16.38
N GLY A 143 -4.02 -5.25 -17.68
CA GLY A 143 -4.64 -6.33 -18.46
C GLY A 143 -6.11 -6.60 -18.12
N ALA A 144 -6.51 -7.87 -18.20
CA ALA A 144 -7.86 -8.33 -17.90
C ALA A 144 -7.88 -9.83 -17.56
N VAL A 145 -8.83 -10.23 -16.72
CA VAL A 145 -9.08 -11.64 -16.39
C VAL A 145 -10.55 -11.98 -16.48
N ARG A 146 -10.86 -13.24 -16.70
CA ARG A 146 -12.21 -13.82 -16.61
C ARG A 146 -12.27 -14.79 -15.43
N LEU A 147 -13.21 -14.56 -14.53
CA LEU A 147 -13.45 -15.38 -13.34
C LEU A 147 -14.55 -16.40 -13.63
N ASN A 148 -14.27 -17.69 -13.36
CA ASN A 148 -15.18 -18.82 -13.58
C ASN A 148 -15.74 -18.95 -15.02
N GLY A 149 -15.13 -18.28 -16.01
CA GLY A 149 -15.68 -18.20 -17.36
C GLY A 149 -16.83 -17.20 -17.53
N GLU A 150 -17.29 -16.55 -16.47
CA GLU A 150 -18.55 -15.79 -16.46
C GLU A 150 -18.34 -14.28 -16.30
N LEU A 151 -17.43 -13.88 -15.40
CA LEU A 151 -17.24 -12.47 -15.04
C LEU A 151 -15.92 -11.94 -15.59
N ASP A 152 -15.97 -10.94 -16.45
CA ASP A 152 -14.78 -10.18 -16.85
C ASP A 152 -14.42 -9.13 -15.79
N LEU A 153 -13.15 -9.11 -15.40
CA LEU A 153 -12.56 -8.11 -14.53
C LEU A 153 -11.46 -7.38 -15.31
N LEU A 154 -11.77 -6.17 -15.75
CA LEU A 154 -10.88 -5.31 -16.54
C LEU A 154 -10.02 -4.43 -15.63
N ARG A 155 -8.95 -3.85 -16.18
CA ARG A 155 -8.12 -2.85 -15.52
C ARG A 155 -8.95 -1.75 -14.84
N GLY A 156 -8.67 -1.51 -13.56
CA GLY A 156 -9.34 -0.53 -12.71
C GLY A 156 -10.59 -1.07 -12.00
N GLN A 157 -11.02 -2.29 -12.31
CA GLN A 157 -12.17 -2.93 -11.66
C GLN A 157 -11.73 -3.84 -10.52
N SER A 158 -12.63 -3.99 -9.54
CA SER A 158 -12.47 -4.89 -8.42
C SER A 158 -13.68 -5.79 -8.24
N VAL A 159 -13.46 -6.95 -7.63
CA VAL A 159 -14.51 -7.89 -7.23
C VAL A 159 -14.26 -8.38 -5.81
N TYR A 160 -15.35 -8.55 -5.06
CA TYR A 160 -15.34 -9.18 -3.74
C TYR A 160 -15.67 -10.66 -3.88
N LEU A 161 -14.85 -11.51 -3.26
CA LEU A 161 -15.07 -12.95 -3.16
C LEU A 161 -15.36 -13.29 -1.68
N PRO A 162 -16.58 -13.76 -1.36
CA PRO A 162 -16.92 -14.19 -0.01
C PRO A 162 -16.05 -15.34 0.48
N ALA A 163 -15.89 -15.44 1.80
CA ALA A 163 -15.35 -16.64 2.42
C ALA A 163 -16.37 -17.79 2.34
N GLY A 164 -15.89 -19.02 2.14
CA GLY A 164 -16.69 -20.24 2.13
C GLY A 164 -17.30 -20.63 0.78
N ASP A 165 -17.23 -19.75 -0.23
CA ASP A 165 -17.69 -20.07 -1.58
C ASP A 165 -16.80 -21.16 -2.24
N PRO A 166 -17.22 -21.78 -3.34
CA PRO A 166 -16.34 -22.66 -4.11
C PRO A 166 -15.07 -21.94 -4.61
N PRO A 167 -13.96 -22.65 -4.85
CA PRO A 167 -12.77 -22.07 -5.45
C PRO A 167 -13.08 -21.39 -6.79
N VAL A 168 -12.45 -20.23 -7.03
CA VAL A 168 -12.66 -19.42 -8.22
C VAL A 168 -11.52 -19.64 -9.20
N SER A 169 -11.82 -19.99 -10.45
CA SER A 169 -10.82 -20.00 -11.52
C SER A 169 -10.65 -18.60 -12.10
N VAL A 170 -9.41 -18.20 -12.33
CA VAL A 170 -9.03 -16.90 -12.86
C VAL A 170 -8.12 -17.13 -14.06
N ARG A 171 -8.56 -16.66 -15.23
CA ARG A 171 -7.84 -16.83 -16.49
C ARG A 171 -7.63 -15.49 -17.20
N GLY A 172 -6.45 -15.28 -17.76
CA GLY A 172 -6.13 -14.10 -18.57
C GLY A 172 -4.73 -13.56 -18.29
N THR A 173 -4.37 -12.49 -18.98
CA THR A 173 -3.09 -11.80 -18.80
C THR A 173 -3.34 -10.51 -18.02
N ALA A 174 -2.81 -10.41 -16.80
CA ALA A 174 -3.07 -9.28 -15.91
C ALA A 174 -2.10 -9.18 -14.73
N THR A 175 -2.01 -7.98 -14.15
CA THR A 175 -1.51 -7.79 -12.78
C THR A 175 -2.72 -7.67 -11.84
N LEU A 176 -2.94 -8.71 -11.02
CA LEU A 176 -4.07 -8.81 -10.12
C LEU A 176 -3.62 -8.69 -8.66
N PHE A 177 -4.02 -7.63 -7.97
CA PHE A 177 -3.80 -7.51 -6.54
C PHE A 177 -4.91 -8.20 -5.76
N ARG A 178 -4.53 -8.82 -4.64
CA ARG A 178 -5.42 -9.47 -3.70
C ARG A 178 -5.20 -8.90 -2.30
N ALA A 179 -6.27 -8.35 -1.74
CA ALA A 179 -6.38 -8.03 -0.32
C ALA A 179 -7.26 -9.09 0.36
N THR A 180 -6.79 -9.67 1.47
CA THR A 180 -7.49 -10.69 2.25
C THR A 180 -7.10 -10.52 3.73
N VAL A 181 -7.65 -11.34 4.61
CA VAL A 181 -7.11 -11.52 5.96
C VAL A 181 -6.19 -12.75 6.01
N PRO A 182 -5.18 -12.79 6.88
CA PRO A 182 -4.44 -14.02 7.18
C PRO A 182 -5.42 -15.13 7.56
N ALA A 183 -5.17 -16.36 7.11
CA ALA A 183 -5.97 -17.50 7.55
C ALA A 183 -5.86 -17.61 9.08
N ALA A 184 -6.98 -17.91 9.75
CA ALA A 184 -6.94 -18.26 11.15
C ALA A 184 -5.97 -19.46 11.34
N PRO A 185 -5.17 -19.47 12.42
CA PRO A 185 -4.28 -20.59 12.72
C PRO A 185 -5.01 -21.92 12.85
#